data_AF-A0A3P6T0P2-F1
#
_entry.id   AF-A0A3P6T0P2-F1
#
_cell.length_a   1.000
_cell.length_b   1.000
_cell.length_c   1.000
_cell.angle_alpha   90.00
_cell.angle_beta   90.00
_cell.angle_gamma   90.00
#
_symmetry.space_group_name_H-M   'P 1'
#
loop_
_entity.id
_entity.type
_entity.pdbx_description
1 polymer ?
#
loop_
_entity_poly.entity_id
_entity_poly.type
_entity_poly.pdbx_seq_one_letter_code
_entity_poly.pdbx_strand_id
1 'polypeptide(L)'
;MVIREHEFSFVEGAVKGGPKASRMRSQENMKFHVLLTSYECINMDKAILSSIEWEALVVDEAHRLKNNQSTFFKNLREYNINYRVLLTGTPLQNNLEELFHLLNFLAPDRFYDLESFTLEFAEISKEDQIQKLHSLLGPHMLRRLKADVLTGMPSKSELIVRVELSSLQKKYYKNILTRNFDALNVKNGGSQMSLINIIMELKKCCNHPYLFLKASLEAPKLKNGMYEGSQLIKNAGKFVLLQKMMRKLKETGHRVLIFSQMTM
;
A
#
# COMPACT_ATOMS: atom_id res chain seq x y z
N MET A 1 4.05 26.54 -4.40
CA MET A 1 4.57 27.81 -4.94
C MET A 1 5.03 28.72 -3.80
N VAL A 2 4.14 29.15 -2.90
CA VAL A 2 4.47 30.03 -1.75
C VAL A 2 5.58 29.50 -0.84
N ILE A 3 5.53 28.21 -0.44
CA ILE A 3 6.54 27.63 0.46
C ILE A 3 7.95 27.73 -0.14
N ARG A 4 8.11 27.46 -1.44
CA ARG A 4 9.43 27.49 -2.10
C ARG A 4 10.05 28.88 -2.13
N GLU A 5 9.23 29.91 -2.28
CA GLU A 5 9.69 31.30 -2.41
C GLU A 5 9.97 31.93 -1.04
N HIS A 6 9.21 31.56 0.00
CA HIS A 6 9.26 32.26 1.28
C HIS A 6 9.89 31.47 2.43
N GLU A 7 9.91 30.13 2.37
CA GLU A 7 10.29 29.30 3.51
C GLU A 7 11.59 28.51 3.32
N PHE A 8 12.23 28.58 2.14
CA PHE A 8 13.46 27.82 1.88
C PHE A 8 14.73 28.58 2.32
N SER A 9 14.86 29.88 2.03
CA SER A 9 16.05 30.67 2.42
C SER A 9 15.67 32.06 2.91
N PHE A 10 16.50 32.63 3.80
CA PHE A 10 16.43 34.04 4.21
C PHE A 10 16.89 35.00 3.12
N VAL A 11 17.63 34.52 2.13
CA VAL A 11 18.13 35.33 1.02
C VAL A 11 17.05 35.48 -0.05
N GLU A 12 16.65 36.73 -0.32
CA GLU A 12 15.71 37.02 -1.41
C GLU A 12 16.29 36.61 -2.77
N GLY A 13 15.47 35.92 -3.58
CA GLY A 13 15.88 35.44 -4.90
C GLY A 13 16.77 34.18 -4.90
N ALA A 14 17.00 33.54 -3.74
CA ALA A 14 17.69 32.25 -3.65
C ALA A 14 16.94 31.14 -4.41
N VAL A 15 15.61 31.24 -4.47
CA VAL A 15 14.74 30.36 -5.25
C VAL A 15 14.03 31.18 -6.32
N LYS A 16 14.11 30.76 -7.59
CA LYS A 16 13.39 31.44 -8.68
C LYS A 16 11.91 31.13 -8.56
N GLY A 17 11.10 32.19 -8.47
CA GLY A 17 9.64 32.06 -8.38
C GLY A 17 8.99 31.49 -9.64
N GLY A 18 7.84 30.86 -9.47
CA GLY A 18 7.07 30.27 -10.55
C GLY A 18 6.41 28.91 -10.25
N PRO A 19 5.58 28.41 -11.19
CA PRO A 19 4.77 27.21 -10.97
C PRO A 19 5.61 25.93 -10.87
N LYS A 20 6.75 25.86 -11.57
CA LYS A 20 7.67 24.73 -11.55
C LYS A 20 8.79 24.93 -10.54
N ALA A 21 9.20 23.86 -9.85
CA ALA A 21 10.38 23.89 -9.00
C ALA A 21 11.64 24.17 -9.84
N SER A 22 12.52 25.01 -9.29
CA SER A 22 13.82 25.34 -9.88
C SER A 22 14.91 25.03 -8.86
N ARG A 23 16.14 24.77 -9.34
CA ARG A 23 17.30 24.58 -8.46
C ARG A 23 17.52 25.82 -7.62
N MET A 24 17.86 25.62 -6.35
CA MET A 24 18.26 26.69 -5.45
C MET A 24 19.61 27.25 -5.91
N ARG A 25 19.77 28.57 -5.89
CA ARG A 25 20.99 29.27 -6.36
C ARG A 25 22.07 29.36 -5.29
N SER A 26 21.67 29.47 -4.02
CA SER A 26 22.55 29.46 -2.85
C SER A 26 21.84 28.74 -1.72
N GLN A 27 22.56 27.87 -1.03
CA GLN A 27 22.08 27.16 0.17
C GLN A 27 22.38 27.93 1.46
N GLU A 28 23.00 29.12 1.36
CA GLU A 28 23.29 29.96 2.52
C GLU A 28 21.99 30.42 3.20
N ASN A 29 21.98 30.37 4.54
CA ASN A 29 20.85 30.78 5.39
C ASN A 29 19.54 30.06 5.04
N MET A 30 19.53 28.72 5.04
CA MET A 30 18.28 27.95 5.03
C MET A 30 17.37 28.33 6.19
N LYS A 31 16.07 28.49 5.91
CA LYS A 31 15.07 28.92 6.91
C LYS A 31 14.54 27.78 7.78
N PHE A 32 14.60 26.54 7.30
CA PHE A 32 14.08 25.38 7.99
C PHE A 32 15.18 24.42 8.42
N HIS A 33 14.89 23.64 9.45
CA HIS A 33 15.72 22.52 9.89
C HIS A 33 15.18 21.16 9.41
N VAL A 34 13.86 21.05 9.24
CA VAL A 34 13.19 19.81 8.85
C VAL A 34 12.17 20.13 7.76
N LEU A 35 12.22 19.37 6.67
CA LEU A 35 11.21 19.39 5.61
C LEU A 35 10.39 18.11 5.65
N LEU A 36 9.09 18.24 5.93
CA LEU A 36 8.14 17.16 5.77
C LEU A 36 7.56 17.20 4.36
N THR A 37 7.62 16.08 3.66
CA THR A 37 7.17 15.97 2.26
C THR A 37 6.51 14.62 2.01
N SER A 38 5.70 14.53 0.96
CA SER A 38 5.13 13.27 0.49
C SER A 38 5.96 12.67 -0.64
N TYR A 39 5.73 11.39 -0.95
CA TYR A 39 6.42 10.71 -2.05
C TYR A 39 6.19 11.38 -3.41
N GLU A 40 4.99 11.91 -3.65
CA GLU A 40 4.63 12.60 -4.88
C GLU A 40 5.40 13.92 -5.00
N CYS A 41 5.51 14.67 -3.91
CA CYS A 41 6.23 15.94 -3.86
C CYS A 41 7.72 15.77 -4.15
N ILE A 42 8.35 14.67 -3.70
CA ILE A 42 9.76 14.36 -4.02
C ILE A 42 9.98 14.25 -5.54
N ASN A 43 9.00 13.71 -6.28
CA ASN A 43 9.09 13.61 -7.73
C ASN A 43 8.78 14.95 -8.43
N MET A 44 7.76 15.68 -7.96
CA MET A 44 7.35 16.96 -8.57
C MET A 44 8.39 18.06 -8.36
N ASP A 45 8.98 18.13 -7.16
CA ASP A 45 9.89 19.19 -6.75
C ASP A 45 11.37 18.73 -6.76
N LYS A 46 11.68 17.71 -7.55
CA LYS A 46 13.04 17.16 -7.70
C LYS A 46 14.09 18.26 -7.88
N ALA A 47 13.83 19.24 -8.73
CA ALA A 47 14.79 20.27 -9.09
C ALA A 47 15.29 21.08 -7.88
N ILE A 48 14.41 21.45 -6.95
CA ILE A 48 14.82 22.22 -5.76
C ILE A 48 15.40 21.28 -4.69
N LEU A 49 14.75 20.13 -4.46
CA LEU A 49 15.14 19.22 -3.37
C LEU A 49 16.47 18.53 -3.63
N SER A 50 16.80 18.22 -4.89
CA SER A 50 18.09 17.63 -5.26
C SER A 50 19.25 18.64 -5.20
N SER A 51 18.95 19.94 -5.09
CA SER A 51 19.97 20.99 -4.99
C SER A 51 20.36 21.33 -3.55
N ILE A 52 19.72 20.69 -2.57
CA ILE A 52 20.01 20.86 -1.15
C ILE A 52 20.92 19.71 -0.71
N GLU A 53 21.94 20.03 0.08
CA GLU A 53 22.77 19.04 0.77
C GLU A 53 22.05 18.57 2.04
N TRP A 54 21.50 17.36 2.00
CA TRP A 54 20.72 16.82 3.10
C TRP A 54 21.62 16.08 4.10
N GLU A 55 21.61 16.52 5.35
CA GLU A 55 22.31 15.80 6.42
C GLU A 55 21.67 14.44 6.72
N ALA A 56 20.34 14.39 6.75
CA ALA A 56 19.62 13.16 7.02
C ALA A 56 18.35 13.04 6.17
N LEU A 57 18.09 11.84 5.68
CA LEU A 57 16.82 11.44 5.08
C LEU A 57 16.13 10.41 5.98
N VAL A 58 14.90 10.70 6.39
CA VAL A 58 14.02 9.74 7.06
C VAL A 58 12.88 9.38 6.12
N VAL A 59 12.82 8.11 5.70
CA VAL A 59 11.73 7.60 4.86
C VAL A 59 10.83 6.74 5.71
N ASP A 60 9.62 7.24 5.99
CA ASP A 60 8.56 6.42 6.58
C ASP A 60 8.00 5.43 5.55
N GLU A 61 7.43 4.32 6.03
CA GLU A 61 6.88 3.24 5.20
C GLU A 61 7.79 2.85 4.02
N ALA A 62 9.06 2.61 4.33
CA ALA A 62 10.14 2.39 3.35
C ALA A 62 9.91 1.21 2.39
N HIS A 63 8.88 0.39 2.62
CA HIS A 63 8.42 -0.60 1.63
C HIS A 63 8.06 0.03 0.27
N ARG A 64 7.84 1.36 0.19
CA ARG A 64 7.70 2.11 -1.07
C ARG A 64 8.99 2.14 -1.92
N LEU A 65 10.17 1.92 -1.34
CA LEU A 65 11.47 1.89 -2.03
C LEU A 65 11.83 0.53 -2.64
N LYS A 66 10.95 -0.48 -2.54
CA LYS A 66 11.26 -1.85 -2.94
C LYS A 66 11.58 -2.06 -4.43
N ASN A 67 11.18 -1.12 -5.29
CA ASN A 67 11.42 -1.19 -6.73
C ASN A 67 12.44 -0.13 -7.17
N ASN A 68 13.65 -0.57 -7.52
CA ASN A 68 14.72 0.30 -7.99
C ASN A 68 14.40 1.01 -9.33
N GLN A 69 13.42 0.52 -10.09
CA GLN A 69 12.97 1.15 -11.33
C GLN A 69 11.99 2.31 -11.09
N SER A 70 11.45 2.43 -9.88
CA SER A 70 10.53 3.51 -9.55
C SER A 70 11.19 4.88 -9.70
N THR A 71 10.42 5.86 -10.18
CA THR A 71 10.87 7.26 -10.28
C THR A 71 11.31 7.80 -8.92
N PHE A 72 10.59 7.42 -7.87
CA PHE A 72 10.89 7.76 -6.50
C PHE A 72 12.29 7.30 -6.06
N PHE A 73 12.62 6.02 -6.28
CA PHE A 73 13.94 5.47 -5.95
C PHE A 73 15.05 6.16 -6.74
N LYS A 74 14.87 6.28 -8.06
CA LYS A 74 15.86 6.92 -8.95
C LYS A 74 16.13 8.36 -8.56
N ASN A 75 15.08 9.13 -8.25
CA ASN A 75 15.20 10.51 -7.84
C ASN A 75 15.93 10.65 -6.51
N LEU A 76 15.58 9.87 -5.48
CA LEU A 76 16.25 9.95 -4.19
C LEU A 76 17.73 9.52 -4.24
N ARG A 77 18.09 8.60 -5.15
CA ARG A 77 19.49 8.20 -5.34
C ARG A 77 20.37 9.34 -5.88
N GLU A 78 19.79 10.28 -6.61
CA GLU A 78 20.51 11.46 -7.11
C GLU A 78 20.70 12.56 -6.05
N TYR A 79 20.02 12.46 -4.91
CA TYR A 79 20.11 13.50 -3.87
C TYR A 79 21.41 13.32 -3.08
N ASN A 80 22.05 14.44 -2.74
CA ASN A 80 23.19 14.42 -1.83
C ASN A 80 22.66 14.26 -0.39
N ILE A 81 22.87 13.08 0.19
CA ILE A 81 22.34 12.69 1.51
C ILE A 81 23.45 12.02 2.32
N ASN A 82 23.79 12.59 3.47
CA ASN A 82 24.84 12.05 4.36
C ASN A 82 24.37 10.82 5.16
N TYR A 83 23.19 10.90 5.78
CA TYR A 83 22.64 9.83 6.61
C TYR A 83 21.24 9.38 6.16
N ARG A 84 20.97 8.07 6.15
CA ARG A 84 19.69 7.51 5.70
C ARG A 84 19.07 6.64 6.79
N VAL A 85 17.81 6.93 7.11
CA VAL A 85 16.99 6.17 8.06
C VAL A 85 15.73 5.70 7.35
N LEU A 86 15.49 4.39 7.39
CA LEU A 86 14.29 3.79 6.84
C LEU A 86 13.41 3.29 7.99
N LEU A 87 12.16 3.74 8.03
CA LEU A 87 11.16 3.26 8.98
C LEU A 87 10.18 2.36 8.21
N THR A 88 9.95 1.15 8.71
CA THR A 88 8.98 0.23 8.11
C THR A 88 8.44 -0.74 9.16
N GLY A 89 7.12 -0.88 9.22
CA GLY A 89 6.47 -1.88 10.06
C GLY A 89 6.60 -3.31 9.52
N THR A 90 6.98 -3.46 8.25
CA THR A 90 7.04 -4.75 7.55
C THR A 90 8.30 -4.83 6.68
N PRO A 91 9.48 -5.03 7.29
CA PRO A 91 10.76 -4.96 6.58
C PRO A 91 10.97 -6.07 5.53
N LEU A 92 10.28 -7.22 5.68
CA LEU A 92 10.50 -8.43 4.89
C LEU A 92 9.21 -8.82 4.17
N GLN A 93 8.75 -8.02 3.21
CA GLN A 93 7.41 -8.28 2.68
C GLN A 93 7.34 -9.51 1.77
N ASN A 94 8.16 -9.77 0.75
CA ASN A 94 8.03 -11.03 -0.01
C ASN A 94 9.25 -11.55 -0.83
N ASN A 95 10.33 -10.80 -1.07
CA ASN A 95 11.43 -11.23 -1.97
C ASN A 95 12.80 -10.73 -1.48
N LEU A 96 13.86 -11.56 -1.60
CA LEU A 96 15.25 -11.17 -1.33
C LEU A 96 15.70 -9.97 -2.15
N GLU A 97 15.20 -9.83 -3.38
CA GLU A 97 15.51 -8.68 -4.24
C GLU A 97 14.98 -7.37 -3.63
N GLU A 98 13.78 -7.38 -3.03
CA GLU A 98 13.22 -6.19 -2.37
C GLU A 98 14.09 -5.80 -1.16
N LEU A 99 14.55 -6.79 -0.39
CA LEU A 99 15.46 -6.57 0.73
C LEU A 99 16.79 -5.99 0.25
N PHE A 100 17.36 -6.56 -0.81
CA PHE A 100 18.59 -6.06 -1.42
C PHE A 100 18.45 -4.60 -1.84
N HIS A 101 17.36 -4.22 -2.49
CA HIS A 101 17.15 -2.83 -2.92
C HIS A 101 17.08 -1.85 -1.74
N LEU A 102 16.51 -2.24 -0.61
CA LEU A 102 16.52 -1.42 0.60
C LEU A 102 17.92 -1.29 1.19
N LEU A 103 18.69 -2.38 1.23
CA LEU A 103 20.07 -2.38 1.73
C LEU A 103 21.02 -1.61 0.80
N ASN A 104 20.87 -1.76 -0.51
CA ASN A 104 21.58 -0.96 -1.52
C ASN A 104 21.26 0.52 -1.37
N PHE A 105 20.01 0.87 -1.04
CA PHE A 105 19.66 2.25 -0.75
C PHE A 105 20.30 2.77 0.55
N LEU A 106 20.48 1.94 1.58
CA LEU A 106 21.13 2.35 2.82
C LEU A 106 22.67 2.44 2.69
N ALA A 107 23.29 1.43 2.09
CA ALA A 107 24.75 1.29 1.99
C ALA A 107 25.14 0.76 0.60
N PRO A 108 25.12 1.63 -0.44
CA PRO A 108 25.35 1.21 -1.83
C PRO A 108 26.74 0.61 -2.04
N ASP A 109 27.75 1.05 -1.29
CA ASP A 109 29.13 0.57 -1.40
C ASP A 109 29.29 -0.88 -0.91
N ARG A 110 28.43 -1.32 0.01
CA ARG A 110 28.44 -2.68 0.56
C ARG A 110 27.50 -3.61 -0.20
N PHE A 111 26.40 -3.10 -0.72
CA PHE A 111 25.34 -3.87 -1.37
C PHE A 111 25.19 -3.44 -2.83
N TYR A 112 26.19 -3.70 -3.67
CA TYR A 112 26.20 -3.25 -5.07
C TYR A 112 25.79 -4.33 -6.08
N ASP A 113 25.92 -5.61 -5.72
CA ASP A 113 25.67 -6.74 -6.62
C ASP A 113 24.48 -7.59 -6.17
N LEU A 114 23.38 -7.48 -6.93
CA LEU A 114 22.16 -8.24 -6.68
C LEU A 114 22.33 -9.73 -7.01
N GLU A 115 23.10 -10.07 -8.04
CA GLU A 115 23.25 -11.45 -8.49
C GLU A 115 24.02 -12.26 -7.46
N SER A 116 25.17 -11.74 -7.00
CA SER A 116 25.94 -12.36 -5.92
C SER A 116 25.11 -12.50 -4.64
N PHE A 117 24.36 -11.46 -4.25
CA PHE A 117 23.49 -11.53 -3.07
C PHE A 117 22.40 -12.60 -3.23
N THR A 118 21.77 -12.67 -4.39
CA THR A 118 20.69 -13.63 -4.64
C THR A 118 21.24 -15.06 -4.69
N LEU A 119 22.40 -15.30 -5.33
CA LEU A 119 23.05 -16.61 -5.36
C LEU A 119 23.47 -17.07 -3.96
N GLU A 120 24.00 -16.16 -3.15
CA GLU A 120 24.42 -16.45 -1.76
C GLU A 120 23.25 -16.88 -0.87
N PHE A 121 22.06 -16.31 -1.10
CA PHE A 121 20.86 -16.54 -0.30
C PHE A 121 19.74 -17.30 -1.05
N ALA A 122 20.00 -17.89 -2.23
CA ALA A 122 18.97 -18.53 -3.06
C ALA A 122 18.32 -19.76 -2.37
N GLU A 123 19.05 -20.44 -1.49
CA GLU A 123 18.60 -21.65 -0.78
C GLU A 123 18.34 -21.38 0.72
N ILE A 124 17.39 -20.48 1.03
CA ILE A 124 16.97 -20.15 2.42
C ILE A 124 16.31 -21.34 3.17
N SER A 125 16.56 -22.58 2.77
CA SER A 125 16.13 -23.80 3.46
C SER A 125 17.12 -24.28 4.52
N LYS A 126 18.33 -23.68 4.60
CA LYS A 126 19.37 -24.02 5.59
C LYS A 126 19.38 -22.98 6.72
N GLU A 127 19.25 -23.43 7.97
CA GLU A 127 19.29 -22.58 9.16
C GLU A 127 20.53 -21.67 9.21
N ASP A 128 21.66 -22.16 8.70
CA ASP A 128 22.93 -21.41 8.62
C ASP A 128 22.82 -20.14 7.75
N GLN A 129 22.08 -20.19 6.64
CA GLN A 129 21.91 -19.02 5.76
C GLN A 129 21.01 -17.96 6.40
N ILE A 130 20.02 -18.38 7.17
CA ILE A 130 19.15 -17.47 7.94
C ILE A 130 19.97 -16.74 9.01
N GLN A 131 20.84 -17.45 9.73
CA GLN A 131 21.73 -16.83 10.73
C GLN A 131 22.72 -15.86 10.08
N LYS A 132 23.28 -16.22 8.91
CA LYS A 132 24.18 -15.34 8.15
C LYS A 132 23.47 -14.06 7.70
N LEU A 133 22.24 -14.17 7.19
CA LEU A 133 21.42 -13.03 6.80
C LEU A 133 21.10 -12.15 8.00
N HIS A 134 20.72 -12.73 9.14
CA HIS A 134 20.49 -11.96 10.39
C HIS A 134 21.74 -11.21 10.85
N SER A 135 22.91 -11.84 10.78
CA SER A 135 24.19 -11.20 11.15
C SER A 135 24.55 -10.05 10.21
N LEU A 136 24.27 -10.21 8.91
CA LEU A 136 24.46 -9.19 7.90
C LEU A 136 23.50 -8.00 8.09
N LEU A 137 22.25 -8.27 8.47
CA LEU A 137 21.23 -7.25 8.73
C LEU A 137 21.40 -6.57 10.09
N GLY A 138 21.99 -7.24 11.08
CA GLY A 138 22.15 -6.77 12.46
C GLY A 138 22.64 -5.32 12.61
N PRO A 139 23.72 -4.89 11.94
CA PRO A 139 24.19 -3.50 12.05
C PRO A 139 23.28 -2.47 11.36
N HIS A 140 22.40 -2.90 10.45
CA HIS A 140 21.55 -2.01 9.64
C HIS A 140 20.09 -1.98 10.08
N MET A 141 19.62 -2.99 10.82
CA MET A 141 18.21 -3.17 11.14
C MET A 141 18.01 -3.43 12.63
N LEU A 142 17.28 -2.52 13.28
CA LEU A 142 16.74 -2.75 14.62
C LEU A 142 15.27 -3.16 14.51
N ARG A 143 14.95 -4.39 14.93
CA ARG A 143 13.57 -4.91 14.98
C ARG A 143 13.22 -5.37 16.39
N ARG A 144 12.07 -4.95 16.89
CA ARG A 144 11.51 -5.38 18.19
C ARG A 144 10.07 -5.86 18.00
N LEU A 145 9.66 -6.90 18.71
CA LEU A 145 8.26 -7.31 18.75
C LEU A 145 7.52 -6.56 19.85
N LYS A 146 6.21 -6.37 19.69
CA LYS A 146 5.39 -5.76 20.75
C LYS A 146 5.44 -6.56 22.05
N ALA A 147 5.52 -7.89 21.96
CA ALA A 147 5.65 -8.77 23.11
C ALA A 147 6.94 -8.53 23.90
N ASP A 148 8.03 -8.11 23.24
CA ASP A 148 9.32 -7.87 23.88
C ASP A 148 9.38 -6.55 24.66
N VAL A 149 8.44 -5.63 24.38
CA VAL A 149 8.52 -4.23 24.84
C VAL A 149 7.30 -3.78 25.65
N LEU A 150 6.12 -4.32 25.38
CA LEU A 150 4.87 -3.89 26.00
C LEU A 150 4.30 -4.97 26.92
N THR A 151 4.49 -4.81 28.22
CA THR A 151 3.84 -5.63 29.25
C THR A 151 2.40 -5.15 29.47
N GLY A 152 1.45 -6.09 29.53
CA GLY A 152 0.03 -5.79 29.81
C GLY A 152 -0.88 -5.51 28.60
N MET A 153 -0.38 -5.62 27.37
CA MET A 153 -1.24 -5.57 26.18
C MET A 153 -2.02 -6.89 26.02
N PRO A 154 -3.35 -6.86 25.78
CA PRO A 154 -4.12 -8.07 25.48
C PRO A 154 -3.56 -8.81 24.27
N SER A 155 -3.65 -10.15 24.28
CA SER A 155 -3.20 -10.97 23.15
C SER A 155 -4.06 -10.71 21.91
N LYS A 156 -3.41 -10.69 20.74
CA LYS A 156 -4.10 -10.61 19.45
C LYS A 156 -4.59 -12.01 19.07
N SER A 157 -5.90 -12.17 18.94
CA SER A 157 -6.51 -13.39 18.37
C SER A 157 -6.80 -13.20 16.88
N GLU A 158 -6.41 -14.17 16.05
CA GLU A 158 -6.78 -14.23 14.63
C GLU A 158 -7.78 -15.36 14.41
N LEU A 159 -8.94 -15.04 13.82
CA LEU A 159 -10.02 -16.00 13.58
C LEU A 159 -10.43 -15.94 12.11
N ILE A 160 -10.30 -17.06 11.40
CA ILE A 160 -10.76 -17.21 10.03
C ILE A 160 -12.21 -17.67 10.04
N VAL A 161 -13.11 -16.77 9.67
CA VAL A 161 -14.54 -17.06 9.59
C VAL A 161 -14.88 -17.51 8.17
N ARG A 162 -15.09 -18.81 7.98
CA ARG A 162 -15.53 -19.37 6.69
C ARG A 162 -16.99 -19.01 6.42
N VAL A 163 -17.29 -18.63 5.18
CA VAL A 163 -18.62 -18.14 4.77
C VAL A 163 -19.04 -18.84 3.50
N GLU A 164 -20.29 -19.30 3.48
CA GLU A 164 -20.93 -19.87 2.29
C GLU A 164 -21.41 -18.78 1.32
N LEU A 165 -21.38 -19.08 0.02
CA LEU A 165 -21.94 -18.19 -1.01
C LEU A 165 -23.48 -18.19 -0.94
N SER A 166 -24.09 -17.01 -1.11
CA SER A 166 -25.54 -16.89 -1.30
C SER A 166 -25.98 -17.52 -2.63
N SER A 167 -27.28 -17.79 -2.79
CA SER A 167 -27.84 -18.33 -4.04
C SER A 167 -27.52 -17.43 -5.25
N LEU A 168 -27.60 -16.10 -5.07
CA LEU A 168 -27.26 -15.14 -6.12
C LEU A 168 -25.76 -15.15 -6.44
N GLN A 169 -24.90 -15.20 -5.41
CA GLN A 169 -23.46 -15.33 -5.59
C GLN A 169 -23.12 -16.62 -6.36
N LYS A 170 -23.70 -17.76 -6.00
CA LYS A 170 -23.47 -19.05 -6.71
C LYS A 170 -23.83 -18.95 -8.19
N LYS A 171 -24.95 -18.29 -8.52
CA LYS A 171 -25.37 -18.05 -9.91
C LYS A 171 -24.34 -17.24 -10.69
N TYR A 172 -23.91 -16.10 -10.14
CA TYR A 172 -22.91 -15.24 -10.78
C TYR A 172 -21.53 -15.92 -10.87
N TYR A 173 -21.12 -16.62 -9.81
CA TYR A 173 -19.87 -17.37 -9.75
C TYR A 173 -19.81 -18.45 -10.85
N LYS A 174 -20.90 -19.21 -11.02
CA LYS A 174 -21.03 -20.19 -12.11
C LYS A 174 -20.93 -19.52 -13.48
N ASN A 175 -21.66 -18.43 -13.71
CA ASN A 175 -21.65 -17.72 -15.00
C ASN A 175 -20.26 -17.17 -15.35
N ILE A 176 -19.49 -16.69 -14.35
CA ILE A 176 -18.12 -16.22 -14.54
C ILE A 176 -17.19 -17.37 -14.93
N LEU A 177 -17.27 -18.50 -14.22
CA LEU A 177 -16.47 -19.70 -14.52
C LEU A 177 -16.76 -20.28 -15.90
N THR A 178 -18.04 -20.33 -16.30
CA THR A 178 -18.45 -20.84 -17.61
C THR A 178 -18.32 -19.80 -18.73
N ARG A 179 -17.78 -18.61 -18.45
CA ARG A 179 -17.63 -17.49 -19.41
C ARG A 179 -18.94 -17.14 -20.14
N ASN A 180 -20.06 -17.16 -19.42
CA ASN A 180 -21.36 -16.83 -20.00
C ASN A 180 -21.56 -15.31 -20.09
N PHE A 181 -21.13 -14.72 -21.20
CA PHE A 181 -21.12 -13.28 -21.46
C PHE A 181 -22.53 -12.65 -21.44
N ASP A 182 -23.52 -13.31 -22.03
CA ASP A 182 -24.88 -12.78 -22.14
C ASP A 182 -25.60 -12.73 -20.78
N ALA A 183 -25.29 -13.69 -19.92
CA ALA A 183 -25.88 -13.75 -18.59
C ALA A 183 -25.35 -12.64 -17.67
N LEU A 184 -24.17 -12.08 -17.96
CA LEU A 184 -23.46 -11.14 -17.08
C LEU A 184 -23.50 -9.68 -17.59
N ASN A 185 -23.53 -9.47 -18.91
CA ASN A 185 -23.54 -8.14 -19.51
C ASN A 185 -24.96 -7.57 -19.64
N VAL A 186 -25.04 -6.23 -19.64
CA VAL A 186 -26.27 -5.48 -19.92
C VAL A 186 -26.38 -5.32 -21.44
N LYS A 187 -27.52 -5.72 -22.02
CA LYS A 187 -27.72 -5.75 -23.48
C LYS A 187 -27.66 -4.37 -24.17
N ASN A 188 -27.76 -3.27 -23.42
CA ASN A 188 -27.81 -1.90 -23.96
C ASN A 188 -26.59 -1.05 -23.53
N GLY A 189 -25.42 -1.31 -24.11
CA GLY A 189 -24.32 -0.32 -24.18
C GLY A 189 -23.60 0.03 -22.87
N GLY A 190 -23.81 -0.70 -21.78
CA GLY A 190 -23.01 -0.54 -20.56
C GLY A 190 -21.56 -1.02 -20.74
N SER A 191 -20.65 -0.56 -19.88
CA SER A 191 -19.27 -1.05 -19.80
C SER A 191 -19.25 -2.58 -19.81
N GLN A 192 -18.74 -3.15 -20.90
CA GLN A 192 -18.69 -4.60 -21.09
C GLN A 192 -17.73 -5.20 -20.06
N MET A 193 -18.18 -6.23 -19.33
CA MET A 193 -17.31 -6.89 -18.39
C MET A 193 -16.22 -7.63 -19.16
N SER A 194 -15.00 -7.08 -19.13
CA SER A 194 -13.82 -7.73 -19.65
C SER A 194 -13.37 -8.82 -18.70
N LEU A 195 -13.68 -10.08 -19.03
CA LEU A 195 -13.26 -11.25 -18.26
C LEU A 195 -11.77 -11.60 -18.46
N ILE A 196 -10.92 -10.67 -18.91
CA ILE A 196 -9.46 -10.88 -18.99
C ILE A 196 -8.90 -11.24 -17.61
N ASN A 197 -9.49 -10.72 -16.53
CA ASN A 197 -9.11 -11.05 -15.16
C ASN A 197 -10.26 -11.76 -14.41
N ILE A 198 -10.52 -13.02 -14.78
CA ILE A 198 -11.51 -13.90 -14.13
C ILE A 198 -11.33 -13.91 -12.60
N ILE A 199 -10.09 -13.91 -12.11
CA ILE A 199 -9.79 -13.93 -10.68
C ILE A 199 -10.37 -12.68 -9.99
N MET A 200 -10.25 -11.50 -10.59
CA MET A 200 -10.83 -10.28 -10.05
C MET A 200 -12.36 -10.31 -10.06
N GLU A 201 -12.99 -10.84 -11.10
CA GLU A 201 -14.45 -10.96 -11.15
C GLU A 201 -14.98 -11.98 -10.14
N LEU A 202 -14.29 -13.11 -9.95
CA LEU A 202 -14.62 -14.06 -8.89
C LEU A 202 -14.49 -13.41 -7.50
N LYS A 203 -13.44 -12.60 -7.27
CA LYS A 203 -13.29 -11.82 -6.03
C LYS A 203 -14.44 -10.84 -5.82
N LYS A 204 -14.87 -10.10 -6.85
CA LYS A 204 -16.04 -9.21 -6.78
C LYS A 204 -17.29 -9.99 -6.41
N CYS A 205 -17.55 -11.11 -7.09
CA CYS A 205 -18.69 -11.98 -6.80
C CYS A 205 -18.71 -12.47 -5.35
N CYS A 206 -17.55 -12.91 -4.82
CA CYS A 206 -17.41 -13.35 -3.44
C CYS A 206 -17.59 -12.22 -2.42
N ASN A 207 -17.36 -10.96 -2.80
CA ASN A 207 -17.63 -9.80 -1.95
C ASN A 207 -19.11 -9.44 -1.96
N HIS A 208 -19.67 -9.11 -3.12
CA HIS A 208 -21.09 -8.78 -3.26
C HIS A 208 -21.55 -8.86 -4.72
N PRO A 209 -22.69 -9.49 -5.07
CA PRO A 209 -23.19 -9.55 -6.45
C PRO A 209 -23.45 -8.17 -7.09
N TYR A 210 -23.87 -7.18 -6.31
CA TYR A 210 -24.14 -5.83 -6.82
C TYR A 210 -22.89 -5.06 -7.28
N LEU A 211 -21.70 -5.63 -7.16
CA LEU A 211 -20.51 -5.14 -7.86
C LEU A 211 -20.61 -5.34 -9.39
N PHE A 212 -21.54 -6.19 -9.84
CA PHE A 212 -21.89 -6.32 -11.25
C PHE A 212 -23.05 -5.38 -11.59
N LEU A 213 -22.88 -4.60 -12.66
CA LEU A 213 -23.86 -3.61 -13.10
C LEU A 213 -25.25 -4.22 -13.30
N LYS A 214 -25.33 -5.39 -13.93
CA LYS A 214 -26.60 -6.10 -14.15
C LYS A 214 -27.31 -6.42 -12.85
N ALA A 215 -26.61 -6.99 -11.88
CA ALA A 215 -27.17 -7.29 -10.56
C ALA A 215 -27.60 -6.04 -9.79
N SER A 216 -26.85 -4.94 -9.93
CA SER A 216 -27.16 -3.65 -9.32
C SER A 216 -28.43 -2.99 -9.90
N LEU A 217 -28.65 -3.12 -11.21
CA LEU A 217 -29.85 -2.62 -11.89
C LEU A 217 -31.09 -3.46 -11.53
N GLU A 218 -30.94 -4.78 -11.42
CA GLU A 218 -32.02 -5.70 -11.03
C GLU A 218 -32.29 -5.70 -9.51
N ALA A 219 -31.44 -5.05 -8.71
CA ALA A 219 -31.57 -5.02 -7.26
C ALA A 219 -32.81 -4.23 -6.81
N PRO A 220 -33.60 -4.75 -5.86
CA PRO A 220 -34.68 -4.00 -5.24
C PRO A 220 -34.17 -2.71 -4.58
N LYS A 221 -34.82 -1.58 -4.89
CA LYS A 221 -34.48 -0.26 -4.36
C LYS A 221 -35.68 0.37 -3.67
N LEU A 222 -35.39 1.16 -2.64
CA LEU A 222 -36.34 2.03 -1.97
C LEU A 222 -36.72 3.21 -2.88
N LYS A 223 -37.79 3.94 -2.55
CA LYS A 223 -38.25 5.11 -3.32
C LYS A 223 -37.19 6.19 -3.50
N ASN A 224 -36.23 6.28 -2.57
CA ASN A 224 -35.11 7.22 -2.61
C ASN A 224 -33.90 6.71 -3.43
N GLY A 225 -34.01 5.57 -4.10
CA GLY A 225 -32.94 4.98 -4.92
C GLY A 225 -31.91 4.16 -4.15
N MET A 226 -31.98 4.08 -2.81
CA MET A 226 -31.10 3.22 -2.02
C MET A 226 -31.47 1.74 -2.17
N TYR A 227 -30.48 0.84 -2.11
CA TYR A 227 -30.78 -0.60 -2.09
C TYR A 227 -31.62 -0.99 -0.88
N GLU A 228 -32.56 -1.91 -1.09
CA GLU A 228 -33.34 -2.47 -0.01
C GLU A 228 -32.43 -3.29 0.93
N GLY A 229 -32.33 -2.88 2.19
CA GLY A 229 -31.37 -3.45 3.14
C GLY A 229 -31.54 -4.95 3.38
N SER A 230 -32.78 -5.46 3.35
CA SER A 230 -33.05 -6.89 3.57
C SER A 230 -32.44 -7.75 2.46
N GLN A 231 -32.58 -7.31 1.20
CA GLN A 231 -32.07 -8.00 0.02
C GLN A 231 -30.58 -7.82 -0.13
N LEU A 232 -30.06 -6.62 0.16
CA LEU A 232 -28.63 -6.34 0.18
C LEU A 232 -27.90 -7.33 1.10
N ILE A 233 -28.44 -7.58 2.29
CA ILE A 233 -27.83 -8.50 3.25
C ILE A 233 -27.99 -9.95 2.79
N LYS A 234 -29.19 -10.37 2.37
CA LYS A 234 -29.45 -11.76 1.95
C LYS A 234 -28.64 -12.19 0.72
N ASN A 235 -28.32 -11.25 -0.17
CA ASN A 235 -27.64 -11.55 -1.42
C ASN A 235 -26.12 -11.73 -1.28
N ALA A 236 -25.53 -11.51 -0.11
CA ALA A 236 -24.12 -11.79 0.13
C ALA A 236 -23.91 -12.54 1.45
N GLY A 237 -23.31 -13.74 1.38
CA GLY A 237 -23.06 -14.57 2.56
C GLY A 237 -22.26 -13.85 3.65
N LYS A 238 -21.27 -13.03 3.22
CA LYS A 238 -20.46 -12.22 4.15
C LYS A 238 -21.32 -11.22 4.92
N PHE A 239 -22.31 -10.59 4.27
CA PHE A 239 -23.16 -9.59 4.89
C PHE A 239 -24.16 -10.22 5.86
N VAL A 240 -24.71 -11.40 5.54
CA VAL A 240 -25.56 -12.15 6.47
C VAL A 240 -24.82 -12.42 7.78
N LEU A 241 -23.58 -12.90 7.70
CA LEU A 241 -22.80 -13.22 8.89
C LEU A 241 -22.32 -11.96 9.61
N LEU A 242 -21.84 -10.96 8.87
CA LEU A 242 -21.42 -9.68 9.41
C LEU A 242 -22.56 -9.01 10.19
N GLN A 243 -23.79 -9.01 9.68
CA GLN A 243 -24.95 -8.46 10.39
C GLN A 243 -25.14 -9.13 11.76
N LYS A 244 -25.07 -10.47 11.83
CA LYS A 244 -25.20 -11.21 13.09
C LYS A 244 -24.07 -10.87 14.07
N MET A 245 -22.84 -10.80 13.58
CA MET A 245 -21.67 -10.45 14.39
C MET A 245 -21.76 -9.01 14.91
N MET A 246 -22.11 -8.04 14.05
CA MET A 246 -22.17 -6.63 14.42
C MET A 246 -23.22 -6.35 15.49
N ARG A 247 -24.37 -7.05 15.47
CA ARG A 247 -25.38 -6.92 16.54
C ARG A 247 -24.80 -7.32 17.89
N LYS A 248 -24.20 -8.51 17.97
CA LYS A 248 -23.61 -9.04 19.20
C LYS A 248 -22.45 -8.16 19.71
N LEU A 249 -21.59 -7.70 18.81
CA LEU A 249 -20.46 -6.83 19.16
C LEU A 249 -20.92 -5.45 19.66
N LYS A 250 -22.00 -4.90 19.09
CA LYS A 250 -22.58 -3.64 19.56
C LYS A 250 -23.21 -3.80 20.95
N GLU A 251 -23.93 -4.89 21.19
CA GLU A 251 -24.54 -5.19 22.49
C GLU A 251 -23.48 -5.32 23.60
N THR A 252 -22.31 -5.88 23.29
CA THR A 252 -21.18 -5.98 24.24
C THR A 252 -20.26 -4.76 24.25
N GLY A 253 -20.63 -3.67 23.56
CA GLY A 253 -19.90 -2.40 23.60
C GLY A 253 -18.58 -2.35 22.81
N HIS A 254 -18.34 -3.29 21.89
CA HIS A 254 -17.14 -3.26 21.04
C HIS A 254 -17.26 -2.28 19.87
N ARG A 255 -16.11 -1.76 19.43
CA ARG A 255 -15.96 -0.96 18.21
C ARG A 255 -15.23 -1.78 17.15
N VAL A 256 -15.64 -1.65 15.90
CA VAL A 256 -15.18 -2.51 14.80
C VAL A 256 -14.60 -1.66 13.68
N LEU A 257 -13.43 -2.06 13.18
CA LEU A 257 -12.83 -1.54 11.96
C LEU A 257 -12.98 -2.60 10.85
N ILE A 258 -13.53 -2.20 9.70
CA ILE A 258 -13.74 -3.08 8.55
C ILE A 258 -12.87 -2.61 7.40
N PHE A 259 -12.00 -3.49 6.91
CA PHE A 259 -11.14 -3.22 5.76
C PHE A 259 -11.69 -3.93 4.52
N SER A 260 -11.72 -3.22 3.39
CA SER A 260 -12.08 -3.76 2.07
C SER A 260 -11.12 -3.20 1.03
N GLN A 261 -10.65 -4.06 0.11
CA GLN A 261 -9.71 -3.65 -0.94
C GLN A 261 -10.37 -2.93 -2.12
N MET A 262 -11.68 -3.10 -2.31
CA MET A 262 -12.39 -2.54 -3.46
C MET A 262 -13.05 -1.22 -3.07
N THR A 263 -12.59 -0.12 -3.66
CA THR A 263 -13.34 1.14 -3.79
C THR A 263 -14.22 1.04 -5.03
N MET A 264 -15.54 1.13 -4.83
CA MET A 264 -16.53 1.19 -5.92
C MET A 264 -16.64 2.61 -6.47
#